data_AF-A0A8J7TVE4-F1
#
_entry.id   AF-A0A8J7TVE4-F1
#
_cell.length_a   1.000
_cell.length_b   1.000
_cell.length_c   1.000
_cell.angle_alpha   90.00
_cell.angle_beta   90.00
_cell.angle_gamma   90.00
#
_symmetry.space_group_name_H-M   'P 1'
#
loop_
_entity.id
_entity.type
_entity.pdbx_description
1 polymer ?
#
loop_
_entity_poly.entity_id
_entity_poly.type
_entity_poly.pdbx_seq_one_letter_code
_entity_poly.pdbx_strand_id
1 'polypeptide(L)'
;ATFPAGTVSGAPKVRAMQIISELEGYRRGTYAGVVGYHAPGLGLDTCIAIRTMLLRDGRAYLQAGGGIVADSDPAEEHQECLNKLAALEAALEAAERHA
;
A
#
# COMPACT_ATOMS: atom_id res chain seq x y z
N ALA A 1 4.15 -17.57 6.69
CA ALA A 1 5.59 -17.26 6.78
C ALA A 1 6.05 -16.13 5.84
N THR A 2 5.33 -15.85 4.74
CA THR A 2 5.74 -14.87 3.71
C THR A 2 5.23 -13.45 3.94
N PHE A 3 4.16 -13.27 4.72
CA PHE A 3 3.55 -11.96 5.02
C PHE A 3 4.33 -11.14 6.07
N PRO A 4 4.35 -9.79 5.97
CA PRO A 4 3.97 -9.01 4.79
C PRO A 4 5.03 -9.17 3.68
N ALA A 5 4.65 -8.78 2.46
CA ALA A 5 5.55 -8.87 1.31
C ALA A 5 6.81 -8.01 1.51
N GLY A 6 7.96 -8.53 1.07
CA GLY A 6 9.25 -7.83 1.21
C GLY A 6 9.28 -6.48 0.51
N THR A 7 8.60 -6.37 -0.64
CA THR A 7 8.49 -5.15 -1.46
C THR A 7 7.78 -3.99 -0.77
N VAL A 8 7.01 -4.24 0.30
CA VAL A 8 6.25 -3.23 1.05
C VAL A 8 6.66 -3.15 2.53
N SER A 9 7.71 -3.89 2.90
CA SER A 9 8.29 -3.89 4.25
C SER A 9 9.78 -3.53 4.23
N GLY A 10 10.60 -4.25 3.46
CA GLY A 10 12.04 -4.05 3.33
C GLY A 10 12.87 -5.26 3.79
N ALA A 11 14.18 -5.06 3.90
CA ALA A 11 15.14 -6.09 4.28
C ALA A 11 16.22 -5.54 5.23
N PRO A 12 16.57 -6.26 6.33
CA PRO A 12 15.89 -7.42 6.89
C PRO A 12 14.46 -7.11 7.37
N LYS A 13 13.49 -7.97 7.03
CA LYS A 13 12.03 -7.69 7.16
C LYS A 13 11.61 -7.15 8.52
N VAL A 14 12.01 -7.83 9.60
CA VAL A 14 11.59 -7.47 10.97
C VAL A 14 12.11 -6.08 11.34
N ARG A 15 13.38 -5.79 11.03
CA ARG A 15 13.97 -4.47 11.34
C ARG A 15 13.33 -3.37 10.52
N ALA A 16 13.09 -3.60 9.24
CA ALA A 16 12.42 -2.63 8.37
C ALA A 16 10.99 -2.32 8.87
N MET A 17 10.23 -3.34 9.30
CA MET A 17 8.91 -3.14 9.89
C MET A 17 8.93 -2.34 11.20
N GLN A 18 9.95 -2.50 12.05
CA GLN A 18 10.11 -1.70 13.27
C GLN A 18 10.32 -0.22 12.93
N ILE A 19 11.24 0.07 12.01
CA ILE A 19 11.53 1.45 11.56
C ILE A 19 10.27 2.08 10.94
N ILE A 20 9.56 1.34 10.09
CA ILE A 20 8.28 1.79 9.52
C ILE A 20 7.28 2.14 10.64
N SER A 21 7.14 1.28 11.63
CA SER A 21 6.20 1.51 12.74
C SER A 21 6.59 2.72 13.60
N GLU A 22 7.89 2.93 13.82
CA GLU A 22 8.42 4.09 14.56
C GLU A 22 8.17 5.40 13.80
N LEU A 23 8.35 5.39 12.49
CA LEU A 23 8.22 6.60 11.64
C LEU A 23 6.77 6.95 11.29
N GLU A 24 5.92 5.96 11.00
CA GLU A 24 4.53 6.23 10.62
C GLU A 24 3.66 6.59 11.83
N GLY A 25 3.88 5.98 13.00
CA GLY A 25 3.13 6.28 14.22
C GLY A 25 1.64 5.87 14.18
N TYR A 26 1.19 5.20 13.12
CA TYR A 26 -0.17 4.64 13.01
C TYR A 26 -0.14 3.26 12.34
N ARG A 27 -1.27 2.53 12.44
CA ARG A 27 -1.42 1.22 11.79
C ARG A 27 -1.83 1.42 10.33
N ARG A 28 -1.10 0.79 9.40
CA ARG A 28 -1.38 0.81 7.94
C ARG A 28 -2.76 0.28 7.53
N GLY A 29 -3.45 -0.46 8.40
CA GLY A 29 -4.77 -1.01 8.09
C GLY A 29 -4.70 -1.99 6.93
N THR A 30 -5.45 -1.70 5.86
CA THR A 30 -5.46 -2.52 4.64
C THR A 30 -4.20 -2.35 3.80
N TYR A 31 -3.54 -1.20 3.85
CA TYR A 31 -2.35 -0.92 3.01
C TYR A 31 -1.21 -1.89 3.32
N ALA A 32 -0.57 -2.41 2.25
CA ALA A 32 0.46 -3.45 2.32
C ALA A 32 0.00 -4.79 2.94
N GLY A 33 -1.31 -4.93 3.18
CA GLY A 33 -1.99 -6.17 3.53
C GLY A 33 -2.17 -7.08 2.31
N VAL A 34 -3.12 -8.00 2.40
CA VAL A 34 -3.50 -8.88 1.28
C VAL A 34 -5.02 -8.85 1.05
N VAL A 35 -5.41 -8.97 -0.22
CA VAL A 35 -6.78 -9.22 -0.65
C VAL A 35 -6.77 -10.47 -1.50
N GLY A 36 -7.72 -11.38 -1.29
CA GLY A 36 -7.74 -12.65 -2.00
C GLY A 36 -8.77 -13.62 -1.46
N TYR A 37 -8.62 -14.88 -1.82
CA TYR A 37 -9.53 -15.94 -1.40
C TYR A 37 -8.76 -17.18 -0.93
N HIS A 38 -9.43 -17.95 -0.07
CA HIS A 38 -9.05 -19.31 0.25
C HIS A 38 -10.32 -20.16 0.33
N ALA A 39 -10.38 -21.23 -0.46
CA ALA A 39 -11.53 -22.12 -0.47
C ALA A 39 -11.12 -23.59 -0.69
N PRO A 40 -11.87 -24.56 -0.12
CA PRO A 40 -11.61 -25.98 -0.33
C PRO A 40 -11.57 -26.31 -1.84
N GLY A 41 -10.52 -26.98 -2.28
CA GLY A 41 -10.33 -27.37 -3.68
C GLY A 41 -9.86 -26.25 -4.63
N LEU A 42 -9.91 -24.97 -4.22
CA LEU A 42 -9.43 -23.84 -5.04
C LEU A 42 -8.07 -23.31 -4.59
N GLY A 43 -7.60 -23.68 -3.40
CA GLY A 43 -6.33 -23.20 -2.86
C GLY A 43 -6.41 -21.78 -2.31
N LEU A 44 -5.25 -21.13 -2.17
CA LEU A 44 -5.08 -19.77 -1.67
C LEU A 44 -4.49 -18.91 -2.78
N ASP A 45 -5.15 -17.81 -3.13
CA ASP A 45 -4.62 -16.80 -4.03
C ASP A 45 -4.88 -15.40 -3.45
N THR A 46 -3.84 -14.57 -3.45
CA THR A 46 -3.84 -13.25 -2.83
C THR A 46 -2.99 -12.26 -3.60
N CYS A 47 -3.46 -11.02 -3.71
CA CYS A 47 -2.66 -9.88 -4.13
C CYS A 47 -2.26 -9.02 -2.92
N ILE A 48 -1.18 -8.23 -3.07
CA ILE A 48 -0.80 -7.23 -2.08
C ILE A 48 -1.74 -6.03 -2.23
N ALA A 49 -2.28 -5.54 -1.12
CA ALA A 49 -3.16 -4.37 -1.07
C ALA A 49 -2.38 -3.05 -1.26
N ILE A 50 -1.97 -2.81 -2.50
CA ILE A 50 -1.41 -1.55 -3.02
C ILE A 50 -2.27 -1.08 -4.19
N ARG A 51 -2.18 0.20 -4.58
CA ARG A 51 -3.09 0.79 -5.59
C ARG A 51 -4.56 0.48 -5.25
N THR A 52 -4.89 0.58 -3.96
CA THR A 52 -6.19 0.22 -3.39
C THR A 52 -6.70 1.42 -2.60
N MET A 53 -8.01 1.65 -2.66
CA MET A 53 -8.70 2.69 -1.91
C MET A 53 -9.60 2.06 -0.86
N LEU A 54 -9.52 2.54 0.38
CA LEU A 54 -10.47 2.20 1.44
C LEU A 54 -11.54 3.29 1.50
N LEU A 55 -12.79 2.95 1.19
CA LEU A 55 -13.93 3.83 1.36
C LEU A 55 -14.58 3.58 2.72
N ARG A 56 -14.64 4.60 3.57
CA ARG A 56 -15.24 4.51 4.90
C ARG A 56 -15.77 5.86 5.35
N ASP A 57 -16.99 5.88 5.88
CA ASP A 57 -17.61 7.07 6.49
C ASP A 57 -17.59 8.31 5.57
N GLY A 58 -17.89 8.09 4.28
CA GLY A 58 -17.90 9.14 3.26
C GLY A 58 -16.50 9.66 2.87
N ARG A 59 -15.43 8.95 3.24
CA ARG A 59 -14.04 9.32 2.92
C ARG A 59 -13.33 8.22 2.16
N ALA A 60 -12.52 8.63 1.20
CA ALA A 60 -11.55 7.77 0.51
C ALA A 60 -10.18 7.89 1.17
N TYR A 61 -9.62 6.77 1.61
CA TYR A 61 -8.27 6.68 2.16
C TYR A 61 -7.35 6.04 1.12
N LEU A 62 -6.35 6.80 0.68
CA LEU A 62 -5.34 6.39 -0.30
C LEU A 62 -3.97 6.34 0.37
N GLN A 63 -3.20 5.28 0.12
CA GLN A 63 -1.86 5.15 0.66
C GLN A 63 -0.90 4.59 -0.39
N ALA A 64 0.29 5.17 -0.45
CA ALA A 64 1.40 4.74 -1.27
C ALA A 64 2.71 4.94 -0.52
N GLY A 65 3.76 4.26 -0.99
CA GLY A 65 5.10 4.32 -0.43
C GLY A 65 6.12 3.83 -1.46
N GLY A 66 7.40 4.03 -1.16
CA GLY A 66 8.55 3.61 -1.96
C GLY A 66 9.50 2.71 -1.17
N GLY A 67 10.39 2.04 -1.88
CA GLY A 67 11.48 1.30 -1.26
C GLY A 67 12.69 2.22 -1.16
N ILE A 68 13.07 2.59 0.07
CA ILE A 68 14.21 3.49 0.28
C ILE A 68 15.51 2.70 0.33
N VAL A 69 16.47 3.12 -0.48
CA VAL A 69 17.85 2.60 -0.53
C VAL A 69 18.85 3.72 -0.24
N ALA A 70 20.13 3.38 -0.14
CA ALA A 70 21.17 4.33 0.28
C ALA A 70 21.36 5.50 -0.69
N ASP A 71 21.04 5.29 -1.96
CA ASP A 71 21.14 6.22 -3.08
C ASP A 71 19.81 6.88 -3.46
N SER A 72 18.72 6.62 -2.71
CA SER A 72 17.43 7.26 -2.94
C SER A 72 17.51 8.77 -2.74
N ASP A 73 16.93 9.53 -3.67
CA ASP A 73 16.68 10.97 -3.51
C ASP A 73 15.30 11.21 -2.86
N PRO A 74 15.20 11.95 -1.74
CA PRO A 74 13.92 12.15 -1.06
C PRO A 74 12.83 12.82 -1.91
N ALA A 75 13.19 13.71 -2.83
CA ALA A 75 12.21 14.41 -3.66
C ALA A 75 11.68 13.48 -4.76
N GLU A 76 12.54 12.67 -5.37
CA GLU A 76 12.13 11.67 -6.35
C GLU A 76 11.23 10.60 -5.73
N GLU A 77 11.57 10.07 -4.56
CA GLU A 77 10.76 9.05 -3.86
C GLU A 77 9.38 9.60 -3.44
N HIS A 78 9.33 10.86 -3.02
CA HIS A 78 8.06 11.54 -2.74
C HIS A 78 7.21 11.67 -4.00
N GLN A 79 7.82 12.11 -5.11
CA GLN A 79 7.12 12.24 -6.40
C GLN A 79 6.63 10.87 -6.90
N GLU A 80 7.39 9.79 -6.69
CA GLU A 80 6.96 8.43 -7.02
C GLU A 80 5.71 8.03 -6.22
N CYS A 81 5.64 8.39 -4.93
CA CYS A 81 4.44 8.15 -4.12
C CYS A 81 3.23 8.89 -4.66
N LEU A 82 3.37 10.16 -5.04
CA LEU A 82 2.30 10.95 -5.67
C LEU A 82 1.86 10.33 -7.01
N ASN A 83 2.81 9.91 -7.85
CA ASN A 83 2.51 9.26 -9.13
C ASN A 83 1.74 7.95 -8.95
N LYS A 84 2.04 7.18 -7.89
CA LYS A 84 1.30 5.96 -7.54
C LYS A 84 -0.13 6.25 -7.13
N LEU A 85 -0.36 7.37 -6.43
CA LEU A 85 -1.67 7.80 -5.95
C LEU A 85 -2.54 8.40 -7.07
N ALA A 86 -1.93 9.12 -8.02
CA ALA A 86 -2.64 9.83 -9.09
C ALA A 86 -3.64 8.96 -9.88
N ALA A 87 -3.32 7.68 -10.08
CA ALA A 87 -4.23 6.74 -10.74
C ALA A 87 -5.52 6.48 -9.94
N LEU A 88 -5.43 6.44 -8.60
CA LEU A 88 -6.59 6.27 -7.72
C LEU A 88 -7.40 7.56 -7.61
N GLU A 89 -6.73 8.71 -7.56
CA GLU A 89 -7.38 10.03 -7.56
C GLU A 89 -8.18 10.24 -8.85
N ALA A 90 -7.57 9.99 -10.01
CA ALA A 90 -8.26 10.08 -11.29
C ALA A 90 -9.47 9.12 -11.39
N ALA A 91 -9.35 7.92 -10.81
CA ALA A 91 -10.46 6.96 -10.76
C ALA A 91 -11.60 7.44 -9.85
N LEU A 92 -11.28 8.07 -8.71
CA LEU A 92 -12.27 8.66 -7.80
C LEU A 92 -13.02 9.80 -8.49
N GLU A 93 -12.29 10.74 -9.09
CA GLU A 93 -12.89 11.87 -9.82
C GLU A 93 -13.77 11.39 -10.99
N ALA A 94 -13.35 10.34 -11.70
CA ALA A 94 -14.15 9.75 -12.76
C ALA A 94 -15.44 9.14 -12.21
N ALA A 95 -15.39 8.42 -11.09
CA ALA A 95 -16.57 7.86 -10.46
C ALA A 95 -17.54 8.96 -9.98
N GLU A 96 -17.03 10.06 -9.41
CA GLU A 96 -17.84 11.19 -8.95
C GLU A 96 -18.54 11.94 -10.09
N ARG A 97 -17.92 12.05 -11.27
CA ARG A 97 -18.58 12.65 -12.46
C ARG A 97 -19.74 11.82 -13.01
N HIS A 98 -19.81 10.54 -12.66
CA HIS A 98 -20.86 9.62 -13.10
C HIS A 98 -21.90 9.31 -12.02
N ALA A 99 -21.79 9.93 -10.84
CA ALA A 99 -22.77 9.84 -9.74
C ALA A 99 -23.87 10.89 -9.90
#